data_AF-A0A9N8ZS09-F1
#
_entry.id   AF-A0A9N8ZS09-F1
#
_cell.length_a   1.000
_cell.length_b   1.000
_cell.length_c   1.000
_cell.angle_alpha   90.00
_cell.angle_beta   90.00
_cell.angle_gamma   90.00
#
_symmetry.space_group_name_H-M   'P 1'
#
loop_
_entity.id
_entity.type
_entity.pdbx_description
1 polymer ?
#
loop_
_entity_poly.entity_id
_entity_poly.type
_entity_poly.pdbx_seq_one_letter_code
_entity_poly.pdbx_strand_id
1 'polypeptide(L)'
;MKSSLFKALIFLMVLMLVIEAVVDASPIPKKKKKPKSRSRKHPKSSVSSGGSSTTSTPSGGTTSSGTGSHSGEGTYYNPGLGACGHQDDDSSSVVALAAPDFDPSTPNGNPNKNTLCGKRIRIYYNGKQVEGTVQDRCPECKAGDVDMSPTMFDAIADRSLGRIPITWDFI
;
A
#
# COMPACT_ATOMS: atom_id res chain seq x y z
N MET A 1 7.17 -57.09 -32.71
CA MET A 1 6.39 -55.95 -33.24
C MET A 1 5.84 -55.02 -32.16
N LYS A 2 5.37 -55.52 -31.00
CA LYS A 2 4.77 -54.67 -29.93
C LYS A 2 5.78 -53.84 -29.11
N SER A 3 7.06 -54.22 -29.05
CA SER A 3 8.11 -53.52 -28.29
C SER A 3 8.63 -52.25 -28.96
N SER A 4 8.54 -52.15 -30.30
CA SER A 4 8.98 -50.97 -31.05
C SER A 4 7.98 -49.81 -30.90
N LEU A 5 6.69 -50.13 -30.90
CA LEU A 5 5.61 -49.17 -30.72
C LEU A 5 5.59 -48.57 -29.30
N PHE A 6 5.92 -49.38 -28.28
CA PHE A 6 5.97 -48.91 -26.90
C PHE A 6 7.18 -47.99 -26.63
N LYS A 7 8.33 -48.26 -27.27
CA LYS A 7 9.50 -47.36 -27.22
C LYS A 7 9.24 -46.06 -27.98
N ALA A 8 8.57 -46.11 -29.13
CA ALA A 8 8.17 -44.93 -29.88
C ALA A 8 7.17 -44.06 -29.09
N LEU A 9 6.21 -44.66 -28.38
CA LEU A 9 5.23 -43.93 -27.58
C LEU A 9 5.85 -43.25 -26.35
N ILE A 10 6.81 -43.90 -25.69
CA ILE A 10 7.56 -43.31 -24.58
C ILE A 10 8.47 -42.18 -25.09
N PHE A 11 9.13 -42.35 -26.25
CA PHE A 11 9.96 -41.28 -26.82
C PHE A 11 9.12 -40.08 -27.26
N LEU A 12 7.90 -40.31 -27.77
CA LEU A 12 6.97 -39.26 -28.18
C LEU A 12 6.33 -38.56 -26.97
N MET A 13 6.04 -39.27 -25.88
CA MET A 13 5.60 -38.65 -24.62
C MET A 13 6.71 -37.89 -23.89
N VAL A 14 7.96 -38.38 -23.91
CA VAL A 14 9.09 -37.63 -23.38
C VAL A 14 9.38 -36.39 -24.25
N LEU A 15 9.31 -36.51 -25.58
CA LEU A 15 9.44 -35.38 -26.51
C LEU A 15 8.34 -34.32 -26.33
N MET A 16 7.11 -34.72 -26.01
CA MET A 16 6.02 -33.79 -25.69
C MET A 16 6.17 -33.15 -24.29
N LEU A 17 6.94 -33.75 -23.38
CA LEU A 17 7.26 -33.16 -22.07
C LEU A 17 8.45 -32.18 -22.10
N VAL A 18 9.34 -32.23 -23.11
CA VAL A 18 10.50 -31.30 -23.19
C VAL A 18 10.22 -30.01 -23.98
N ILE A 19 9.11 -29.92 -24.72
CA ILE A 19 8.85 -28.78 -25.63
C ILE A 19 8.24 -27.53 -24.94
N GLU A 20 7.67 -27.63 -23.74
CA GLU A 20 7.11 -26.44 -23.05
C GLU A 20 8.12 -25.62 -22.22
N ALA A 21 9.41 -25.99 -22.18
CA ALA A 21 10.35 -25.40 -21.23
C ALA A 21 11.34 -24.33 -21.78
N VAL A 22 11.25 -23.89 -23.05
CA VAL A 22 12.32 -23.02 -23.62
C VAL A 22 11.89 -21.80 -24.45
N VAL A 23 10.69 -21.23 -24.27
CA VAL A 23 10.33 -19.99 -24.99
C VAL A 23 9.64 -18.97 -24.08
N ASP A 24 10.43 -18.16 -23.36
CA ASP A 24 10.37 -16.69 -23.42
C ASP A 24 11.53 -16.07 -22.61
N ALA A 25 12.70 -15.95 -23.24
CA ALA A 25 13.77 -15.11 -22.74
C ALA A 25 13.53 -13.67 -23.24
N SER A 26 12.65 -12.94 -22.56
CA SER A 26 12.45 -11.52 -22.83
C SER A 26 13.56 -10.65 -22.21
N PRO A 27 14.00 -9.59 -22.92
CA PRO A 27 15.26 -8.89 -22.66
C PRO A 27 15.25 -7.96 -21.44
N ILE A 28 16.39 -7.96 -20.74
CA ILE A 28 16.75 -7.08 -19.63
C ILE A 28 16.53 -5.59 -20.01
N PRO A 29 15.73 -4.82 -19.25
CA PRO A 29 15.64 -3.38 -19.43
C PRO A 29 16.95 -2.70 -19.00
N LYS A 30 17.54 -1.95 -19.92
CA LYS A 30 18.76 -1.15 -19.74
C LYS A 30 18.59 -0.15 -18.60
N LYS A 31 19.47 -0.23 -17.59
CA LYS A 31 19.64 0.76 -16.51
C LYS A 31 19.78 2.17 -17.08
N LYS A 32 18.77 3.03 -16.88
CA LYS A 32 18.87 4.46 -17.16
C LYS A 32 19.74 5.14 -16.09
N LYS A 33 20.70 5.93 -16.55
CA LYS A 33 21.70 6.64 -15.75
C LYS A 33 21.02 7.66 -14.81
N LYS A 34 21.41 7.60 -13.53
CA LYS A 34 21.13 8.59 -12.48
C LYS A 34 21.67 9.98 -12.90
N PRO A 35 20.84 11.04 -12.94
CA PRO A 35 21.37 12.39 -13.04
C PRO A 35 22.07 12.77 -11.72
N LYS A 36 23.36 13.10 -11.83
CA LYS A 36 24.16 13.72 -10.78
C LYS A 36 23.62 15.12 -10.49
N SER A 37 23.24 15.35 -9.23
CA SER A 37 23.51 16.54 -8.42
C SER A 37 23.72 17.87 -9.15
N ARG A 38 22.81 18.82 -8.90
CA ARG A 38 23.18 20.23 -8.86
C ARG A 38 22.80 20.86 -7.53
N SER A 39 23.74 20.76 -6.59
CA SER A 39 23.85 21.56 -5.38
C SER A 39 23.70 23.06 -5.70
N ARG A 40 22.62 23.68 -5.22
CA ARG A 40 22.54 25.14 -5.06
C ARG A 40 22.82 25.49 -3.60
N LYS A 41 24.02 26.02 -3.36
CA LYS A 41 24.37 26.83 -2.18
C LYS A 41 23.51 28.09 -2.18
N HIS A 42 22.93 28.44 -1.03
CA HIS A 42 22.62 29.81 -0.57
C HIS A 42 22.33 29.74 0.96
N PRO A 43 22.44 30.85 1.71
CA PRO A 43 23.54 31.07 2.66
C PRO A 43 23.14 30.87 4.13
N LYS A 44 24.20 30.65 4.92
CA LYS A 44 24.23 30.68 6.38
C LYS A 44 24.00 32.13 6.86
N SER A 45 22.81 32.41 7.39
CA SER A 45 22.55 33.62 8.17
C SER A 45 22.48 33.27 9.65
N SER A 46 23.39 33.91 10.38
CA SER A 46 23.52 33.96 11.82
C SER A 46 22.34 34.66 12.50
N VAL A 47 21.83 34.08 13.59
CA VAL A 47 21.13 34.85 14.64
C VAL A 47 21.63 34.37 16.00
N SER A 48 22.09 35.32 16.79
CA SER A 48 22.62 35.16 18.14
C SER A 48 21.49 35.21 19.19
N SER A 49 21.66 34.36 20.20
CA SER A 49 21.44 34.53 21.64
C SER A 49 20.36 35.49 22.19
N GLY A 50 19.51 34.98 23.09
CA GLY A 50 19.05 35.73 24.26
C GLY A 50 17.69 35.35 24.87
N GLY A 51 17.71 34.58 25.97
CA GLY A 51 16.98 34.93 27.21
C GLY A 51 15.49 34.54 27.42
N SER A 52 15.31 33.46 28.18
CA SER A 52 14.47 33.30 29.40
C SER A 52 12.93 33.38 29.41
N SER A 53 12.37 32.48 30.25
CA SER A 53 10.99 32.35 30.77
C SER A 53 9.94 31.87 29.74
N THR A 54 9.07 30.89 29.98
CA THR A 54 8.40 30.47 31.22
C THR A 54 7.90 29.04 31.04
N THR A 55 7.92 28.24 32.10
CA THR A 55 7.27 26.94 32.20
C THR A 55 5.77 27.07 31.91
N SER A 56 5.31 26.51 30.79
CA SER A 56 3.90 26.23 30.55
C SER A 56 3.77 24.83 29.97
N THR A 57 3.31 23.92 30.82
CA THR A 57 2.76 22.62 30.46
C THR A 57 1.58 22.85 29.50
N PRO A 58 1.58 22.33 28.26
CA PRO A 58 0.35 22.15 27.52
C PRO A 58 -0.20 20.77 27.89
N SER A 59 -1.07 20.75 28.90
CA SER A 59 -2.12 19.72 28.95
C SER A 59 -3.10 20.00 27.81
N GLY A 60 -3.40 18.99 27.01
CA GLY A 60 -4.55 19.01 26.11
C GLY A 60 -4.26 19.51 24.70
N GLY A 61 -3.77 18.61 23.86
CA GLY A 61 -4.00 18.68 22.42
C GLY A 61 -4.91 17.52 22.03
N THR A 62 -6.21 17.62 22.29
CA THR A 62 -7.19 16.80 21.56
C THR A 62 -7.19 17.36 20.15
N THR A 63 -6.23 16.92 19.34
CA THR A 63 -6.21 17.21 17.92
C THR A 63 -7.49 16.59 17.38
N SER A 64 -8.42 17.44 16.95
CA SER A 64 -9.70 17.01 16.39
C SER A 64 -9.41 16.21 15.13
N SER A 65 -9.27 14.90 15.31
CA SER A 65 -9.45 13.90 14.27
C SER A 65 -10.81 14.21 13.64
N GLY A 66 -10.91 14.23 12.30
CA GLY A 66 -12.13 14.62 11.60
C GLY A 66 -13.35 13.84 12.10
N THR A 67 -14.57 14.31 11.81
CA THR A 67 -15.81 13.66 12.28
C THR A 67 -16.20 12.46 11.41
N GLY A 68 -15.25 11.60 11.03
CA GLY A 68 -15.54 10.38 10.28
C GLY A 68 -16.39 9.41 11.11
N SER A 69 -17.26 8.67 10.42
CA SER A 69 -18.15 7.65 11.00
C SER A 69 -17.40 6.41 11.50
N HIS A 70 -16.17 6.20 10.99
CA HIS A 70 -15.25 5.17 11.45
C HIS A 70 -14.04 5.79 12.14
N SER A 71 -13.45 5.08 13.09
CA SER A 71 -12.26 5.51 13.84
C SER A 71 -11.30 4.32 14.02
N GLY A 72 -10.00 4.59 13.95
CA GLY A 72 -8.96 3.58 14.13
C GLY A 72 -7.57 4.20 13.95
N GLU A 73 -6.59 3.38 13.64
CA GLU A 73 -5.22 3.82 13.36
C GLU A 73 -4.89 3.69 11.87
N GLY A 74 -4.20 4.67 11.33
CA GLY A 74 -3.66 4.69 9.98
C GLY A 74 -2.19 4.29 9.96
N THR A 75 -1.80 3.38 9.08
CA THR A 75 -0.39 3.03 8.77
C THR A 75 -0.13 3.15 7.27
N TYR A 76 1.05 2.70 6.81
CA TYR A 76 1.31 2.55 5.39
C TYR A 76 1.98 1.20 5.05
N TYR A 77 1.72 0.73 3.84
CA TYR A 77 2.33 -0.46 3.23
C TYR A 77 2.84 -0.15 1.82
N ASN A 78 3.55 -1.08 1.21
CA ASN A 78 3.93 -1.01 -0.20
C ASN A 78 2.94 -1.85 -1.04
N PRO A 79 2.05 -1.24 -1.84
CA PRO A 79 1.05 -1.96 -2.60
C PRO A 79 1.66 -2.92 -3.63
N GLY A 80 0.92 -3.99 -3.91
CA GLY A 80 1.25 -5.01 -4.87
C GLY A 80 -0.03 -5.58 -5.51
N LEU A 81 -0.10 -6.91 -5.65
CA LEU A 81 -1.37 -7.57 -5.99
C LEU A 81 -2.24 -7.64 -4.75
N GLY A 82 -3.23 -6.76 -4.65
CA GLY A 82 -4.13 -6.69 -3.49
C GLY A 82 -5.21 -7.78 -3.49
N ALA A 83 -5.88 -7.93 -2.35
CA ALA A 83 -7.00 -8.85 -2.12
C ALA A 83 -8.17 -8.64 -3.10
N CYS A 84 -8.33 -7.44 -3.66
CA CYS A 84 -9.33 -7.18 -4.70
C CYS A 84 -8.93 -7.71 -6.09
N GLY A 85 -7.73 -8.25 -6.25
CA GLY A 85 -7.23 -8.79 -7.52
C GLY A 85 -6.67 -7.73 -8.47
N HIS A 86 -6.36 -6.53 -7.97
CA HIS A 86 -5.76 -5.43 -8.72
C HIS A 86 -4.28 -5.28 -8.37
N GLN A 87 -3.47 -4.99 -9.38
CA GLN A 87 -2.05 -4.66 -9.19
C GLN A 87 -1.93 -3.14 -9.02
N ASP A 88 -1.45 -2.73 -7.86
CA ASP A 88 -1.16 -1.34 -7.51
C ASP A 88 0.32 -1.17 -7.14
N ASP A 89 0.76 0.08 -7.00
CA ASP A 89 2.11 0.44 -6.56
C ASP A 89 2.11 1.61 -5.56
N ASP A 90 3.30 2.01 -5.11
CA ASP A 90 3.47 3.06 -4.10
C ASP A 90 2.87 4.43 -4.48
N SER A 91 2.59 4.65 -5.76
CA SER A 91 2.02 5.88 -6.30
C SER A 91 0.50 5.84 -6.51
N SER A 92 -0.12 4.65 -6.40
CA SER A 92 -1.57 4.48 -6.43
C SER A 92 -2.22 5.04 -5.17
N SER A 93 -3.30 5.82 -5.30
CA SER A 93 -4.12 6.25 -4.14
C SER A 93 -5.04 5.12 -3.68
N VAL A 94 -4.47 4.13 -3.01
CA VAL A 94 -5.18 2.93 -2.53
C VAL A 94 -4.97 2.67 -1.05
N VAL A 95 -5.90 1.90 -0.48
CA VAL A 95 -5.89 1.48 0.92
C VAL A 95 -6.18 -0.01 1.06
N ALA A 96 -5.68 -0.59 2.14
CA ALA A 96 -6.11 -1.86 2.67
C ALA A 96 -7.05 -1.62 3.87
N LEU A 97 -8.24 -2.23 3.86
CA LEU A 97 -9.11 -2.23 5.04
C LEU A 97 -8.72 -3.36 5.98
N ALA A 98 -8.86 -3.14 7.29
CA ALA A 98 -8.63 -4.19 8.27
C ALA A 98 -9.50 -5.43 8.00
N ALA A 99 -8.94 -6.62 8.22
CA ALA A 99 -9.64 -7.88 8.05
C ALA A 99 -11.04 -7.93 8.68
N PRO A 100 -11.27 -7.46 9.92
CA PRO A 100 -12.60 -7.44 10.52
C PRO A 100 -13.63 -6.58 9.78
N ASP A 101 -13.19 -5.55 9.05
CA ASP A 101 -14.07 -4.66 8.27
C ASP A 101 -14.22 -5.12 6.82
N PHE A 102 -13.18 -5.79 6.28
CA PHE A 102 -13.17 -6.32 4.93
C PHE A 102 -13.96 -7.63 4.84
N ASP A 103 -13.62 -8.64 5.65
CA ASP A 103 -14.09 -10.03 5.51
C ASP A 103 -15.60 -10.23 5.54
N PRO A 104 -16.39 -9.51 6.36
CA PRO A 104 -17.85 -9.65 6.35
C PRO A 104 -18.49 -9.37 4.98
N SER A 105 -17.80 -8.62 4.11
CA SER A 105 -18.24 -8.27 2.77
C SER A 105 -17.69 -9.20 1.68
N THR A 106 -16.98 -10.27 2.04
CA THR A 106 -16.36 -11.23 1.12
C THR A 106 -17.33 -12.38 0.79
N PRO A 107 -17.96 -12.43 -0.40
CA PRO A 107 -18.86 -13.51 -0.76
C PRO A 107 -18.08 -14.80 -1.04
N ASN A 108 -18.56 -15.91 -0.49
CA ASN A 108 -18.02 -17.26 -0.71
C ASN A 108 -16.51 -17.38 -0.43
N GLY A 109 -15.97 -16.54 0.46
CA GLY A 109 -14.54 -16.54 0.80
C GLY A 109 -13.61 -16.07 -0.33
N ASN A 110 -14.12 -15.51 -1.43
CA ASN A 110 -13.30 -15.00 -2.53
C ASN A 110 -13.05 -13.49 -2.35
N PRO A 111 -11.86 -13.05 -1.89
CA PRO A 111 -11.59 -11.64 -1.62
C PRO A 111 -11.65 -10.76 -2.87
N ASN A 112 -11.36 -11.30 -4.06
CA ASN A 112 -11.46 -10.56 -5.32
C ASN A 112 -12.92 -10.20 -5.67
N LYS A 113 -13.89 -10.75 -4.95
CA LYS A 113 -15.32 -10.48 -5.09
C LYS A 113 -15.90 -9.71 -3.90
N ASN A 114 -15.05 -9.25 -2.98
CA ASN A 114 -15.50 -8.45 -1.85
C ASN A 114 -16.25 -7.21 -2.33
N THR A 115 -17.42 -6.94 -1.77
CA THR A 115 -18.30 -5.85 -2.23
C THR A 115 -17.77 -4.45 -1.88
N LEU A 116 -16.72 -4.36 -1.05
CA LEU A 116 -16.01 -3.12 -0.73
C LEU A 116 -14.89 -2.80 -1.74
N CYS A 117 -14.44 -3.77 -2.53
CA CYS A 117 -13.45 -3.52 -3.57
C CYS A 117 -13.90 -2.43 -4.55
N GLY A 118 -13.02 -1.48 -4.83
CA GLY A 118 -13.32 -0.34 -5.69
C GLY A 118 -14.14 0.78 -5.03
N LYS A 119 -14.65 0.60 -3.79
CA LYS A 119 -15.25 1.71 -3.04
C LYS A 119 -14.18 2.71 -2.64
N ARG A 120 -14.58 3.97 -2.49
CA ARG A 120 -13.69 5.04 -2.05
C ARG A 120 -13.92 5.35 -0.59
N ILE A 121 -12.85 5.73 0.10
CA ILE A 121 -12.90 6.28 1.45
C ILE A 121 -12.19 7.62 1.50
N ARG A 122 -12.60 8.46 2.45
CA ARG A 122 -11.91 9.68 2.84
C ARG A 122 -11.39 9.52 4.27
N ILE A 123 -10.09 9.72 4.45
CA ILE A 123 -9.39 9.60 5.74
C ILE A 123 -9.04 11.00 6.24
N TYR A 124 -9.20 11.25 7.54
CA TYR A 124 -8.92 12.52 8.19
C TYR A 124 -7.86 12.37 9.29
N TYR A 125 -6.91 13.30 9.32
CA TYR A 125 -5.90 13.40 10.36
C TYR A 125 -5.41 14.84 10.51
N ASN A 126 -5.39 15.39 11.74
CA ASN A 126 -4.86 16.72 12.05
C ASN A 126 -5.32 17.84 11.09
N GLY A 127 -6.61 17.88 10.76
CA GLY A 127 -7.20 18.87 9.86
C GLY A 127 -6.87 18.68 8.37
N LYS A 128 -6.14 17.63 8.01
CA LYS A 128 -5.90 17.18 6.63
C LYS A 128 -6.82 16.03 6.28
N GLN A 129 -7.02 15.81 4.98
CA GLN A 129 -7.75 14.66 4.46
C GLN A 129 -7.09 14.11 3.20
N VAL A 130 -7.29 12.83 2.95
CA VAL A 130 -6.89 12.15 1.70
C VAL A 130 -7.95 11.13 1.31
N GLU A 131 -8.13 10.93 0.01
CA GLU A 131 -9.08 9.96 -0.53
C GLU A 131 -8.35 8.84 -1.26
N GLY A 132 -8.85 7.63 -1.13
CA GLY A 132 -8.29 6.46 -1.80
C GLY A 132 -9.33 5.39 -2.07
N THR A 133 -8.94 4.43 -2.90
CA THR A 133 -9.79 3.29 -3.27
C THR A 133 -9.41 2.08 -2.42
N VAL A 134 -10.41 1.36 -1.92
CA VAL A 134 -10.24 0.07 -1.24
C VAL A 134 -9.84 -0.96 -2.29
N GLN A 135 -8.60 -1.43 -2.23
CA GLN A 135 -8.04 -2.42 -3.17
C GLN A 135 -7.42 -3.63 -2.47
N ASP A 136 -7.28 -3.57 -1.15
CA ASP A 136 -6.61 -4.62 -0.40
C ASP A 136 -7.24 -4.85 0.97
N ARG A 137 -6.79 -5.92 1.61
CA ARG A 137 -7.15 -6.35 2.95
C ARG A 137 -5.89 -6.39 3.79
N CYS A 138 -5.93 -5.83 5.00
CA CYS A 138 -4.86 -5.93 5.98
C CYS A 138 -5.19 -7.03 7.01
N PRO A 139 -4.56 -8.22 6.95
CA PRO A 139 -4.84 -9.34 7.86
C PRO A 139 -4.61 -9.06 9.34
N GLU A 140 -3.59 -8.28 9.66
CA GLU A 140 -3.09 -8.01 11.01
C GLU A 140 -3.68 -6.74 11.63
N CYS A 141 -4.40 -5.94 10.86
CA CYS A 141 -4.99 -4.69 11.29
C CYS A 141 -6.22 -4.93 12.18
N LYS A 142 -6.43 -4.04 13.16
CA LYS A 142 -7.60 -4.08 14.05
C LYS A 142 -8.81 -3.43 13.36
N ALA A 143 -10.02 -3.75 13.79
CA ALA A 143 -11.23 -3.10 13.28
C ALA A 143 -11.10 -1.56 13.36
N GLY A 144 -11.44 -0.87 12.28
CA GLY A 144 -11.31 0.57 12.10
C GLY A 144 -9.96 1.03 11.54
N ASP A 145 -8.91 0.21 11.61
CA ASP A 145 -7.58 0.55 11.07
C ASP A 145 -7.60 0.57 9.54
N VAL A 146 -6.76 1.45 8.97
CA VAL A 146 -6.58 1.56 7.50
C VAL A 146 -5.10 1.60 7.18
N ASP A 147 -4.66 0.72 6.28
CA ASP A 147 -3.28 0.75 5.78
C ASP A 147 -3.23 1.48 4.44
N MET A 148 -2.53 2.60 4.38
CA MET A 148 -2.50 3.48 3.22
C MET A 148 -1.32 3.15 2.30
N SER A 149 -1.46 3.40 1.01
CA SER A 149 -0.31 3.55 0.12
C SER A 149 0.64 4.67 0.61
N PRO A 150 1.95 4.64 0.28
CA PRO A 150 2.90 5.65 0.72
C PRO A 150 2.52 7.06 0.24
N THR A 151 2.02 7.18 -1.00
CA THR A 151 1.55 8.46 -1.55
C THR A 151 0.40 9.07 -0.71
N MET A 152 -0.52 8.24 -0.21
CA MET A 152 -1.63 8.71 0.62
C MET A 152 -1.18 9.09 2.03
N PHE A 153 -0.33 8.27 2.65
CA PHE A 153 0.18 8.57 3.99
C PHE A 153 0.99 9.87 3.99
N ASP A 154 1.89 10.05 3.01
CA ASP A 154 2.71 11.26 2.84
C ASP A 154 1.86 12.53 2.65
N ALA A 155 0.62 12.41 2.16
CA ALA A 155 -0.29 13.55 2.00
C ALA A 155 -0.82 14.09 3.35
N ILE A 156 -0.97 13.22 4.36
CA ILE A 156 -1.57 13.59 5.66
C ILE A 156 -0.57 13.58 6.82
N ALA A 157 0.51 12.80 6.75
CA ALA A 157 1.47 12.63 7.83
C ALA A 157 2.91 12.39 7.34
N ASP A 158 3.87 12.61 8.23
CA ASP A 158 5.27 12.21 8.00
C ASP A 158 5.42 10.71 8.27
N ARG A 159 5.97 9.94 7.32
CA ARG A 159 6.18 8.49 7.45
C ARG A 159 6.97 8.07 8.69
N SER A 160 7.81 8.93 9.26
CA SER A 160 8.52 8.65 10.51
C SER A 160 7.60 8.44 11.72
N LEU A 161 6.34 8.89 11.66
CA LEU A 161 5.33 8.59 12.67
C LEU A 161 4.94 7.11 12.66
N GLY A 162 4.98 6.44 11.50
CA GLY A 162 4.67 5.03 11.31
C GLY A 162 3.19 4.67 11.46
N ARG A 163 2.53 5.23 12.47
CA ARG A 163 1.12 5.01 12.82
C ARG A 163 0.52 6.31 13.36
N ILE A 164 -0.69 6.63 12.94
CA ILE A 164 -1.41 7.85 13.35
C ILE A 164 -2.87 7.52 13.70
N PRO A 165 -3.48 8.16 14.70
CA PRO A 165 -4.91 8.04 14.90
C PRO A 165 -5.66 8.69 13.74
N ILE A 166 -6.68 8.03 13.20
CA ILE A 166 -7.47 8.53 12.08
C ILE A 166 -8.97 8.35 12.34
N THR A 167 -9.74 9.12 11.59
CA THR A 167 -11.15 8.82 11.32
C THR A 167 -11.38 8.77 9.82
N TRP A 168 -12.44 8.12 9.37
CA TRP A 168 -12.72 8.00 7.95
C TRP A 168 -14.20 7.72 7.64
N ASP A 169 -14.58 7.95 6.38
CA ASP A 169 -15.90 7.66 5.83
C ASP A 169 -15.79 6.95 4.48
N PHE A 170 -16.75 6.10 4.14
CA PHE A 170 -17.02 5.76 2.75
C PHE A 170 -17.63 6.96 2.00
N ILE A 171 -17.22 7.18 0.75
CA ILE A 171 -17.66 8.29 -0.11
C ILE A 171 -18.15 7.83 -1.49
#